data_AF-A0A9X0QFK4-F1
#
_entry.id   AF-A0A9X0QFK4-F1
#
_cell.length_a   1.000
_cell.length_b   1.000
_cell.length_c   1.000
_cell.angle_alpha   90.00
_cell.angle_beta   90.00
_cell.angle_gamma   90.00
#
_symmetry.space_group_name_H-M   'P 1'
#
loop_
_entity.id
_entity.type
_entity.pdbx_description
1 polymer ?
#
loop_
_entity_poly.entity_id
_entity_poly.type
_entity_poly.pdbx_seq_one_letter_code
_entity_poly.pdbx_strand_id
1 'polypeptide(L)' 'MAEFFILRGCRRHRIGTLAAQEVWRRLPGPWEIRVMQSNPSATSFWTQAISEFIRESIQPVKIEKDGKSWQQYSFRSE' A
#
# COMPACT_ATOMS: atom_id res chain seq x y z
N MET A 1 -6.26 -13.55 1.35
CA MET A 1 -6.22 -12.18 1.93
C MET A 1 -5.06 -12.15 2.91
N ALA A 2 -4.20 -11.13 2.85
CA ALA A 2 -3.03 -10.98 3.72
C ALA A 2 -3.03 -9.60 4.37
N GLU A 3 -2.31 -9.46 5.47
CA GLU A 3 -2.19 -8.21 6.23
C GLU A 3 -0.75 -7.72 6.23
N PHE A 4 -0.56 -6.40 6.31
CA PHE A 4 0.76 -5.77 6.35
C PHE A 4 0.79 -4.73 7.47
N PHE A 5 1.75 -4.87 8.38
CA PHE A 5 1.93 -3.96 9.51
C PHE A 5 3.41 -3.63 9.76
N ILE A 6 3.65 -2.40 10.20
CA ILE A 6 4.99 -1.93 10.58
C ILE A 6 4.98 -1.64 12.08
N LEU A 7 5.83 -2.37 12.82
CA LEU A 7 6.05 -2.15 14.25
C LEU A 7 6.48 -0.71 14.50
N ARG A 8 6.04 -0.13 15.62
CA ARG A 8 6.27 1.29 15.94
C ARG A 8 7.74 1.70 15.87
N GLY A 9 8.65 0.87 16.40
CA GLY A 9 10.10 1.12 16.38
C GLY A 9 10.71 1.09 14.97
N CYS A 10 10.07 0.41 14.01
CA CYS A 10 10.56 0.26 12.64
C CYS A 10 10.03 1.37 11.70
N ARG A 11 9.12 2.22 12.16
CA ARG A 11 8.53 3.30 11.34
C ARG A 11 9.57 4.38 11.04
N ARG A 12 9.38 5.10 9.93
CA ARG A 12 10.26 6.21 9.46
C ARG A 12 11.70 5.82 9.08
N HIS A 13 12.02 4.53 9.04
CA HIS A 13 13.33 4.02 8.62
C HIS A 13 13.30 3.43 7.20
N ARG A 14 12.25 3.72 6.40
CA ARG A 14 11.96 3.13 5.08
C ARG A 14 11.83 1.60 5.01
N ILE A 15 12.02 0.88 6.13
CA ILE A 15 11.93 -0.59 6.22
C ILE A 15 10.62 -1.12 5.62
N GLY A 16 9.49 -0.50 5.94
CA GLY A 16 8.19 -0.92 5.39
C GLY A 16 8.10 -0.78 3.87
N THR A 17 8.63 0.32 3.31
CA THR A 17 8.66 0.54 1.86
C THR A 17 9.54 -0.50 1.18
N LEU A 18 10.75 -0.73 1.72
CA LEU A 18 11.67 -1.73 1.18
C LEU A 18 11.08 -3.14 1.23
N ALA A 19 10.44 -3.51 2.34
CA ALA A 19 9.79 -4.81 2.49
C ALA A 19 8.64 -4.99 1.50
N ALA A 20 7.76 -4.00 1.34
CA ALA A 20 6.66 -4.07 0.38
C ALA A 20 7.15 -4.19 -1.07
N GLN A 21 8.13 -3.37 -1.45
CA GLN A 21 8.72 -3.42 -2.80
C GLN A 21 9.44 -4.73 -3.08
N GLU A 22 10.10 -5.31 -2.07
CA GLU A 22 10.75 -6.61 -2.22
C GLU A 22 9.73 -7.74 -2.44
N VAL A 23 8.58 -7.68 -1.78
CA VAL A 23 7.48 -8.62 -2.02
C VAL A 23 7.01 -8.52 -3.48
N TRP A 24 6.79 -7.31 -3.99
CA TRP A 24 6.34 -7.10 -5.37
C TRP A 24 7.37 -7.55 -6.41
N ARG A 25 8.67 -7.34 -6.16
CA ARG A 25 9.75 -7.85 -7.04
C ARG A 25 9.80 -9.38 -7.08
N ARG A 26 9.56 -10.05 -5.95
CA ARG A 26 9.62 -11.51 -5.87
C ARG A 26 8.37 -12.20 -6.40
N LEU A 27 7.24 -11.50 -6.35
CA LEU A 27 5.93 -12.02 -6.71
C LEU A 27 5.28 -11.07 -7.73
N PRO A 28 5.73 -11.11 -9.01
CA PRO A 28 5.17 -10.25 -10.06
C PRO A 28 3.71 -10.60 -10.34
N GLY A 29 2.94 -9.60 -10.76
CA GLY A 29 1.51 -9.72 -11.02
C GLY A 29 0.68 -8.50 -10.63
N PRO A 30 -0.66 -8.61 -10.75
CA PRO A 30 -1.58 -7.57 -10.32
C PRO A 30 -1.71 -7.53 -8.80
N TRP A 31 -1.64 -6.33 -8.23
CA TRP A 31 -1.75 -6.09 -6.80
C TRP A 31 -2.94 -5.21 -6.48
N GLU A 32 -3.59 -5.53 -5.36
CA GLU A 32 -4.63 -4.71 -4.76
C GLU A 32 -4.30 -4.48 -3.28
N ILE A 33 -4.34 -3.22 -2.86
CA ILE A 33 -4.07 -2.83 -1.48
C ILE A 33 -5.23 -1.99 -0.98
N ARG A 34 -5.83 -2.42 0.13
CA ARG A 34 -6.95 -1.71 0.77
C ARG A 34 -6.51 -1.12 2.09
N VAL A 35 -6.85 0.15 2.29
CA VAL A 35 -6.52 0.92 3.49
C VAL A 35 -7.80 1.50 4.05
N MET A 36 -8.05 1.34 5.34
CA MET A 36 -9.21 1.99 5.98
C MET A 36 -9.08 3.51 5.85
N GLN A 37 -10.14 4.21 5.46
CA GLN A 37 -10.11 5.67 5.31
C GLN A 37 -9.73 6.39 6.63
N SER A 38 -10.04 5.77 7.78
CA SER A 38 -9.68 6.26 9.10
C SER A 38 -8.17 6.18 9.42
N ASN A 39 -7.34 5.62 8.54
CA ASN A 39 -5.89 5.50 8.71
C ASN A 39 -5.11 6.35 7.69
N PRO A 40 -5.08 7.69 7.84
CA PRO A 40 -4.41 8.57 6.89
C PRO A 40 -2.91 8.30 6.78
N SER A 41 -2.26 7.86 7.87
CA SER A 41 -0.82 7.51 7.84
C SER A 41 -0.54 6.32 6.92
N ALA A 42 -1.41 5.31 6.91
CA ALA A 42 -1.27 4.18 6.00
C ALA A 42 -1.55 4.60 4.55
N THR A 43 -2.51 5.47 4.30
CA THR A 43 -2.79 6.02 2.96
C THR A 43 -1.55 6.74 2.41
N SER A 44 -0.95 7.66 3.18
CA SER A 44 0.28 8.34 2.76
C SER A 44 1.44 7.37 2.54
N PHE A 45 1.59 6.36 3.40
CA PHE A 45 2.61 5.32 3.25
C PHE A 45 2.44 4.56 1.93
N TRP A 46 1.23 4.07 1.63
CA TRP A 46 0.98 3.27 0.43
C TRP A 46 1.06 4.09 -0.85
N THR A 47 0.53 5.33 -0.87
CA THR A 47 0.71 6.23 -2.01
C THR A 47 2.19 6.38 -2.35
N GLN A 48 3.05 6.65 -1.35
CA GLN A 48 4.48 6.81 -1.58
C GLN A 48 5.16 5.51 -1.99
N ALA A 49 4.92 4.41 -1.26
CA ALA A 49 5.59 3.14 -1.50
C ALA A 49 5.31 2.57 -2.89
N ILE A 50 4.05 2.67 -3.35
CA ILE A 50 3.63 2.23 -4.68
C ILE A 50 4.17 3.18 -5.75
N SER A 51 4.00 4.50 -5.59
CA SER A 51 4.50 5.47 -6.58
C SER A 51 6.00 5.37 -6.80
N GLU A 52 6.79 5.17 -5.73
CA GLU A 52 8.23 4.91 -5.85
C GLU A 52 8.54 3.62 -6.62
N PHE A 53 7.70 2.60 -6.48
CA PHE A 53 7.91 1.31 -7.13
C PHE A 53 7.59 1.33 -8.62
N ILE A 54 6.42 1.86 -8.99
CA ILE A 54 5.96 1.94 -10.38
C ILE A 54 6.52 3.16 -11.13
N ARG A 55 7.19 4.08 -10.43
CA ARG A 55 7.74 5.35 -10.96
C ARG A 55 6.69 6.26 -11.60
N GLU A 56 5.46 6.17 -11.13
CA GLU A 56 4.32 6.94 -11.59
C GLU A 56 3.49 7.39 -10.39
N SER A 57 2.66 8.41 -10.56
CA SER A 57 1.71 8.79 -9.52
C SER A 57 0.54 7.81 -9.47
N ILE A 58 0.12 7.44 -8.27
CA ILE A 58 -1.07 6.60 -8.06
C ILE A 58 -2.08 7.32 -7.17
N GLN A 59 -3.35 7.21 -7.52
CA GLN A 59 -4.46 7.68 -6.71
C GLN A 59 -5.32 6.48 -6.29
N PRO A 60 -5.71 6.38 -5.02
CA PRO A 60 -6.63 5.35 -4.60
C PRO A 60 -8.05 5.64 -5.11
N VAL A 61 -8.82 4.58 -5.29
CA VAL A 61 -10.27 4.65 -5.47
C VAL A 61 -10.94 4.46 -4.12
N LYS A 62 -11.86 5.36 -3.75
CA LYS A 62 -12.69 5.17 -2.56
C LYS A 62 -13.69 4.04 -2.81
N ILE A 63 -13.73 3.06 -1.92
CA ILE A 63 -14.72 1.98 -1.94
C ILE A 63 -15.48 1.95 -0.62
N GLU A 64 -16.75 1.59 -0.67
CA GLU A 64 -17.58 1.37 0.51
C GLU A 64 -17.89 -0.11 0.62
N LYS A 65 -17.61 -0.68 1.79
CA LYS A 65 -17.83 -2.10 2.06
C LYS A 65 -18.17 -2.30 3.53
N ASP A 66 -19.26 -3.00 3.80
CA ASP A 66 -19.73 -3.32 5.16
C ASP A 66 -19.90 -2.08 6.05
N GLY A 67 -20.42 -0.98 5.46
CA GLY A 67 -20.59 0.31 6.13
C GLY A 67 -19.28 1.06 6.44
N LYS A 68 -18.13 0.55 5.97
CA LYS A 68 -16.81 1.17 6.14
C LYS A 68 -16.30 1.71 4.81
N SER A 69 -15.68 2.87 4.85
CA SER A 69 -14.99 3.44 3.69
C SER A 69 -13.50 3.05 3.67
N TRP A 70 -13.03 2.64 2.50
CA TRP A 70 -11.65 2.25 2.25
C TRP A 70 -11.09 3.03 1.06
N GLN A 71 -9.77 3.12 1.02
CA GLN A 71 -8.97 3.56 -0.12
C GLN A 71 -8.35 2.31 -0.74
N GLN A 72 -8.61 2.06 -2.02
CA GLN A 72 -8.07 0.93 -2.75
C GLN A 72 -7.06 1.40 -3.81
N TYR A 73 -5.87 0.81 -3.77
CA TYR A 73 -4.84 0.96 -4.80
C TYR A 73 -4.79 -0.28 -5.66
N SER A 74 -4.63 -0.09 -6.96
CA SER A 74 -4.46 -1.18 -7.93
C SER A 74 -3.30 -0.84 -8.87
N PHE A 75 -2.35 -1.75 -9.01
CA PHE A 75 -1.17 -1.59 -9.87
C PHE A 75 -0.63 -2.96 -10.28
N ARG A 76 0.32 -2.98 -11.22
CA ARG A 76 1.02 -4.19 -11.63
C ARG A 76 2.49 -4.13 -11.20
N SER A 77 3.02 -5.29 -10.85
CA SER A 77 4.45 -5.52 -10.68
C SER A 77 4.92 -6.42 -11.82
N GLU A 78 6.01 -6.03 -12.47
CA GLU A 78 6.65 -6.75 -13.58
C GLU A 78 7.99 -7.33 -13.13
#